data_AF-A0A960Y7D1-F1
#
_entry.id   AF-A0A960Y7D1-F1
#
_cell.length_a   1.000
_cell.length_b   1.000
_cell.length_c   1.000
_cell.angle_alpha   90.00
_cell.angle_beta   90.00
_cell.angle_gamma   90.00
#
_symmetry.space_group_name_H-M   'P 1'
#
loop_
_entity.id
_entity.type
_entity.pdbx_description
1 polymer ?
#
loop_
_entity_poly.entity_id
_entity_poly.type
_entity_poly.pdbx_seq_one_letter_code
_entity_poly.pdbx_strand_id
1 'polypeptide(L)'
;MTHPTRGFFDGQLKAHATYAATLVISSIGYALATSPMVRRWGDTGPPDLVALGQWFVVALALPYFHQQYVWLAWRSELLHKGMTRLFRGNTKKAFRAYAVGFFIGFALRPIPVILCAYYDRTVTAIPFLPAAIVSAILLVPAAYAGYSVKRYFGMLRATGEDHFIEEAKTRPFVRQGMFKYSSNAMYAYVPLLLWSIAIVARSPVALIAAVAQHGILWVHYYCTEKPDMARIYGETPKEADVKAVS
;
A
#
# COMPACT_ATOMS: atom_id res chain seq x y z
N MET A 1 -7.99 -29.07 -14.46
CA MET A 1 -7.86 -27.74 -15.11
C MET A 1 -8.98 -26.86 -14.58
N THR A 2 -8.68 -25.89 -13.72
CA THR A 2 -9.67 -24.94 -13.23
C THR A 2 -9.97 -23.93 -14.34
N HIS A 3 -11.25 -23.61 -14.57
CA HIS A 3 -11.67 -22.62 -15.56
C HIS A 3 -10.89 -21.31 -15.36
N PRO A 4 -10.38 -20.67 -16.43
CA PRO A 4 -9.51 -19.50 -16.31
C PRO A 4 -10.22 -18.29 -15.69
N THR A 5 -11.56 -18.27 -15.64
CA THR A 5 -12.37 -17.27 -14.93
C THR A 5 -12.39 -17.45 -13.41
N ARG A 6 -12.18 -18.66 -12.89
CA ARG A 6 -12.15 -18.91 -11.43
C ARG A 6 -10.93 -18.28 -10.76
N GLY A 7 -9.77 -18.26 -11.44
CA GLY A 7 -8.52 -17.71 -10.88
C GLY A 7 -8.48 -16.19 -10.74
N PHE A 8 -9.32 -15.46 -11.48
CA PHE A 8 -9.26 -14.00 -11.54
C PHE A 8 -9.68 -13.35 -10.21
N PHE A 9 -10.72 -13.89 -9.56
CA PHE A 9 -11.23 -13.37 -8.30
C PHE A 9 -10.72 -14.13 -7.06
N ASP A 10 -9.76 -15.04 -7.23
CA ASP A 10 -9.19 -15.79 -6.12
C ASP A 10 -8.65 -14.83 -5.05
N GLY A 11 -9.15 -14.96 -3.82
CA GLY A 11 -8.80 -14.08 -2.70
C GLY A 11 -9.47 -12.69 -2.71
N GLN A 12 -10.11 -12.28 -3.80
CA GLN A 12 -10.63 -10.91 -3.96
C GLN A 12 -11.93 -10.65 -3.21
N LEU A 13 -12.80 -11.66 -3.07
CA LEU A 13 -13.97 -11.52 -2.20
C LEU A 13 -13.55 -11.22 -0.75
N LYS A 14 -12.53 -11.93 -0.25
CA LYS A 14 -11.91 -11.65 1.06
C LYS A 14 -11.22 -10.28 1.09
N ALA A 15 -10.61 -9.87 -0.02
CA ALA A 15 -10.00 -8.56 -0.16
C ALA A 15 -11.04 -7.45 0.02
N HIS A 16 -12.14 -7.49 -0.75
CA HIS A 16 -13.20 -6.50 -0.69
C HIS A 16 -13.88 -6.44 0.69
N ALA A 17 -14.10 -7.60 1.33
CA ALA A 17 -14.61 -7.63 2.71
C ALA A 17 -13.64 -6.97 3.70
N THR A 18 -12.34 -7.25 3.59
CA THR A 18 -11.31 -6.65 4.47
C THR A 18 -11.11 -5.17 4.17
N TYR A 19 -11.20 -4.75 2.90
CA TYR A 19 -11.21 -3.34 2.52
C TYR A 19 -12.40 -2.62 3.14
N ALA A 20 -13.61 -3.18 3.04
CA ALA A 20 -14.80 -2.61 3.66
C ALA A 20 -14.63 -2.49 5.19
N ALA A 21 -14.14 -3.54 5.86
CA ALA A 21 -13.86 -3.48 7.29
C ALA A 21 -12.84 -2.39 7.64
N THR A 22 -11.75 -2.27 6.85
CA THR A 22 -10.75 -1.21 7.03
C THR A 22 -11.39 0.17 6.89
N LEU A 23 -12.19 0.39 5.85
CA LEU A 23 -12.89 1.66 5.62
C LEU A 23 -13.86 1.99 6.77
N VAL A 24 -14.62 1.02 7.25
CA VAL A 24 -15.56 1.21 8.38
C VAL A 24 -14.81 1.57 9.65
N ILE A 25 -13.78 0.81 10.03
CA ILE A 25 -12.99 1.06 11.24
C ILE A 25 -12.31 2.44 11.15
N SER A 26 -11.75 2.79 10.00
CA SER A 26 -11.15 4.11 9.77
C SER A 26 -12.17 5.24 9.84
N SER A 27 -13.39 5.02 9.35
CA SER A 27 -14.48 6.01 9.42
C SER A 27 -14.94 6.23 10.87
N ILE A 28 -15.05 5.16 11.66
CA ILE A 28 -15.32 5.25 13.09
C ILE A 28 -14.18 6.00 13.80
N GLY A 29 -12.93 5.63 13.53
CA GLY A 29 -11.76 6.31 14.07
C GLY A 29 -11.75 7.81 13.74
N TYR A 30 -12.07 8.18 12.50
CA TYR A 30 -12.20 9.56 12.05
C TYR A 30 -13.29 10.31 12.83
N ALA A 31 -14.47 9.72 12.97
CA ALA A 31 -15.58 10.33 13.71
C ALA A 31 -15.21 10.57 15.18
N LEU A 32 -14.51 9.61 15.81
CA LEU A 32 -14.03 9.75 17.18
C LEU A 32 -12.97 10.85 17.30
N ALA A 33 -11.98 10.85 16.38
CA ALA A 33 -10.90 11.83 16.35
C ALA A 33 -11.42 13.25 16.15
N THR A 34 -12.42 13.44 15.27
CA THR A 34 -13.01 14.76 14.97
C THR A 34 -14.10 15.19 15.94
N SER A 35 -14.55 14.31 16.85
CA SER A 35 -15.60 14.64 17.83
C SER A 35 -15.34 15.91 18.67
N PRO A 36 -14.09 16.25 19.08
CA PRO A 36 -13.83 17.51 19.79
C PRO A 36 -13.97 18.74 18.88
N MET A 37 -13.60 18.63 17.60
CA MET A 37 -13.82 19.69 16.62
C MET A 37 -15.31 19.91 16.37
N VAL A 38 -16.07 18.83 16.16
CA VAL A 38 -17.53 18.92 15.96
C VAL A 38 -18.20 19.60 17.16
N ARG A 39 -17.85 19.20 18.40
CA ARG A 39 -18.37 19.84 19.62
C ARG A 39 -18.03 21.33 19.72
N ARG A 40 -16.86 21.74 19.23
CA ARG A 40 -16.40 23.14 19.31
C ARG A 40 -17.10 24.06 18.30
N TRP A 41 -17.50 23.53 17.14
CA TRP A 41 -17.96 24.34 16.02
C TRP A 41 -19.43 24.10 15.59
N GLY A 42 -20.10 23.08 16.14
CA GLY A 42 -21.48 22.74 15.77
C GLY A 42 -21.63 22.22 14.34
N ASP A 43 -22.86 22.21 13.82
CA ASP A 43 -23.22 21.61 12.52
C ASP A 43 -22.67 22.37 11.31
N THR A 44 -22.26 23.63 11.48
CA THR A 44 -21.73 24.50 10.41
C THR A 44 -20.20 24.49 10.33
N GLY A 45 -19.55 23.43 10.85
CA GLY A 45 -18.10 23.35 11.10
C GLY A 45 -17.22 24.11 10.08
N PRO A 46 -16.10 24.71 10.52
CA PRO A 46 -15.31 25.63 9.71
C PRO A 46 -14.86 24.95 8.40
N PRO A 47 -14.55 25.71 7.34
CA PRO A 47 -14.05 25.16 6.07
C PRO A 47 -12.98 24.07 6.23
N ASP A 48 -12.15 24.18 7.27
CA ASP A 48 -11.14 23.21 7.68
C ASP A 48 -11.68 21.80 7.97
N LEU A 49 -12.87 21.65 8.60
CA LEU A 49 -13.45 20.35 8.93
C LEU A 49 -14.01 19.64 7.69
N VAL A 50 -14.63 20.40 6.78
CA VAL A 50 -15.09 19.87 5.49
C VAL A 50 -13.89 19.43 4.64
N ALA A 51 -12.88 20.28 4.55
CA ALA A 51 -11.64 19.96 3.85
C ALA A 51 -10.94 18.72 4.45
N LEU A 52 -10.86 18.63 5.78
CA LEU A 52 -10.31 17.46 6.49
C LEU A 52 -11.04 16.18 6.11
N GLY A 53 -12.38 16.19 6.11
CA GLY A 53 -13.19 15.05 5.70
C GLY A 53 -12.96 14.64 4.24
N GLN A 54 -12.90 15.62 3.34
CA GLN A 54 -12.60 15.38 1.92
C GLN A 54 -11.21 14.74 1.74
N TRP A 55 -10.18 15.30 2.36
CA TRP A 55 -8.82 14.76 2.27
C TRP A 55 -8.70 13.40 2.94
N PHE A 56 -9.45 13.13 4.01
CA PHE A 56 -9.51 11.82 4.63
C PHE A 56 -10.13 10.77 3.70
N VAL A 57 -11.23 11.09 3.02
CA VAL A 57 -11.82 10.22 2.00
C VAL A 57 -10.82 9.95 0.88
N VAL A 58 -10.11 10.98 0.39
CA VAL A 58 -9.05 10.81 -0.62
C VAL A 58 -7.92 9.92 -0.09
N ALA A 59 -7.53 10.05 1.18
CA ALA A 59 -6.49 9.24 1.81
C ALA A 59 -6.84 7.75 1.88
N LEU A 60 -8.13 7.40 1.91
CA LEU A 60 -8.61 6.02 1.87
C LEU A 60 -8.86 5.53 0.43
N ALA A 61 -9.47 6.38 -0.39
CA ALA A 61 -9.83 6.05 -1.77
C ALA A 61 -8.59 5.84 -2.65
N LEU A 62 -7.59 6.70 -2.54
CA LEU A 62 -6.38 6.64 -3.37
C LEU A 62 -5.65 5.29 -3.27
N PRO A 63 -5.25 4.79 -2.07
CA PRO A 63 -4.61 3.48 -1.99
C PRO A 63 -5.57 2.36 -2.38
N TYR A 64 -6.87 2.44 -2.05
CA TYR A 64 -7.85 1.42 -2.46
C TYR A 64 -7.90 1.28 -3.99
N PHE A 65 -8.17 2.37 -4.72
CA PHE A 65 -8.26 2.35 -6.18
C PHE A 65 -6.92 2.01 -6.84
N HIS A 66 -5.81 2.48 -6.27
CA HIS A 66 -4.49 2.05 -6.73
C HIS A 66 -4.34 0.52 -6.60
N GLN A 67 -4.73 -0.10 -5.48
CA GLN A 67 -4.66 -1.57 -5.37
C GLN A 67 -5.62 -2.29 -6.31
N GLN A 68 -6.81 -1.74 -6.60
CA GLN A 68 -7.71 -2.29 -7.61
C GLN A 68 -7.06 -2.25 -9.00
N TYR A 69 -6.43 -1.14 -9.35
CA TYR A 69 -5.69 -0.99 -10.60
C TYR A 69 -4.56 -2.04 -10.71
N VAL A 70 -3.77 -2.23 -9.65
CA VAL A 70 -2.69 -3.24 -9.63
C VAL A 70 -3.25 -4.64 -9.79
N TRP A 71 -4.26 -5.02 -9.00
CA TRP A 71 -4.88 -6.33 -9.11
C TRP A 71 -5.42 -6.60 -10.52
N LEU A 72 -6.18 -5.66 -11.08
CA LEU A 72 -6.73 -5.81 -12.43
C LEU A 72 -5.62 -5.98 -13.47
N ALA A 73 -4.57 -5.16 -13.42
CA ALA A 73 -3.45 -5.26 -14.35
C ALA A 73 -2.69 -6.58 -14.21
N TRP A 74 -2.32 -6.96 -12.98
CA TRP A 74 -1.57 -8.17 -12.68
C TRP A 74 -2.34 -9.43 -13.04
N ARG A 75 -3.59 -9.55 -12.56
CA ARG A 75 -4.38 -10.77 -12.76
C ARG A 75 -4.83 -10.94 -14.20
N SER A 76 -5.17 -9.84 -14.89
CA SER A 76 -5.50 -9.90 -16.31
C SER A 76 -4.29 -10.26 -17.17
N GLU A 77 -3.10 -9.76 -16.84
CA GLU A 77 -1.89 -10.11 -17.55
C GLU A 77 -1.48 -11.56 -17.29
N LEU A 78 -1.47 -11.98 -16.03
CA LEU A 78 -1.03 -13.33 -15.63
C LEU A 78 -1.91 -14.43 -16.22
N LEU A 79 -3.23 -14.24 -16.19
CA LEU A 79 -4.19 -15.28 -16.65
C LEU A 79 -4.53 -15.19 -18.13
N HIS A 80 -4.46 -13.99 -18.73
CA HIS A 80 -5.06 -13.75 -20.03
C HIS A 80 -4.24 -12.84 -20.95
N LYS A 81 -3.01 -12.45 -20.57
CA LYS A 81 -2.19 -11.46 -21.31
C LYS A 81 -2.99 -10.21 -21.68
N GLY A 82 -3.90 -9.80 -20.79
CA GLY A 82 -4.93 -8.78 -21.08
C GLY A 82 -4.33 -7.43 -21.45
N MET A 83 -3.35 -6.98 -20.67
CA MET A 83 -2.62 -5.75 -20.93
C MET A 83 -1.78 -5.88 -22.21
N THR A 84 -1.04 -6.97 -22.38
CA THR A 84 -0.27 -7.21 -23.61
C THR A 84 -1.17 -7.18 -24.86
N ARG A 85 -2.37 -7.76 -24.82
CA ARG A 85 -3.35 -7.70 -25.93
C ARG A 85 -3.86 -6.28 -26.18
N LEU A 86 -4.17 -5.51 -25.13
CA LEU A 86 -4.57 -4.11 -25.26
C LEU A 86 -3.50 -3.26 -25.98
N PHE A 87 -2.23 -3.59 -25.76
CA PHE A 87 -1.08 -2.96 -26.41
C PHE A 87 -0.60 -3.70 -27.67
N ARG A 88 -1.50 -4.40 -28.38
CA ARG A 88 -1.25 -5.05 -29.67
C ARG A 88 -0.08 -6.04 -29.65
N GLY A 89 0.04 -6.80 -28.57
CA GLY A 89 1.10 -7.81 -28.39
C GLY A 89 2.44 -7.25 -27.87
N ASN A 90 2.56 -5.95 -27.62
CA ASN A 90 3.79 -5.36 -27.12
C ASN A 90 3.84 -5.37 -25.57
N THR A 91 4.31 -6.47 -25.00
CA THR A 91 4.41 -6.66 -23.54
C THR A 91 5.26 -5.59 -22.86
N LYS A 92 6.39 -5.17 -23.46
CA LYS A 92 7.26 -4.15 -22.86
C LYS A 92 6.55 -2.80 -22.77
N LYS A 93 5.78 -2.43 -23.80
CA LYS A 93 4.97 -1.19 -23.78
C LYS A 93 3.82 -1.30 -22.77
N ALA A 94 3.16 -2.46 -22.70
CA ALA A 94 2.10 -2.72 -21.72
C ALA A 94 2.62 -2.57 -20.28
N PHE A 95 3.75 -3.22 -19.96
CA PHE A 95 4.37 -3.14 -18.65
C PHE A 95 4.81 -1.71 -18.31
N ARG A 96 5.43 -0.99 -19.24
CA ARG A 96 5.84 0.42 -19.01
C ARG A 96 4.63 1.32 -18.71
N ALA A 97 3.57 1.21 -19.48
CA ALA A 97 2.34 1.97 -19.24
C ALA A 97 1.76 1.65 -17.86
N TYR A 98 1.72 0.36 -17.51
CA TYR A 98 1.29 -0.09 -16.20
C TYR A 98 2.15 0.50 -15.06
N ALA A 99 3.48 0.39 -15.18
CA ALA A 99 4.43 0.82 -14.17
C ALA A 99 4.40 2.35 -13.93
N VAL A 100 4.15 3.15 -14.98
CA VAL A 100 3.95 4.60 -14.82
C VAL A 100 2.74 4.88 -13.93
N GLY A 101 1.60 4.23 -14.20
CA GLY A 101 0.39 4.36 -13.36
C GLY A 101 0.63 3.92 -11.92
N PHE A 102 1.37 2.82 -11.73
CA PHE A 102 1.78 2.34 -10.40
C PHE A 102 2.59 3.40 -9.65
N PHE A 103 3.63 3.96 -10.27
CA PHE A 103 4.48 4.94 -9.60
C PHE A 103 3.77 6.25 -9.30
N ILE A 104 2.86 6.70 -10.18
CA ILE A 104 2.00 7.86 -9.90
C ILE A 104 1.13 7.57 -8.66
N GLY A 105 0.41 6.43 -8.67
CA GLY A 105 -0.45 6.04 -7.55
C GLY A 105 0.31 5.79 -6.25
N PHE A 106 1.59 5.42 -6.31
CA PHE A 106 2.46 5.28 -5.14
C PHE A 106 2.95 6.64 -4.63
N ALA A 107 3.47 7.49 -5.52
CA ALA A 107 4.03 8.79 -5.18
C ALA A 107 2.98 9.78 -4.63
N LEU A 108 1.72 9.64 -5.04
CA LEU A 108 0.63 10.48 -4.55
C LEU A 108 0.19 10.15 -3.10
N ARG A 109 0.52 8.97 -2.56
CA ARG A 109 0.03 8.49 -1.25
C ARG A 109 0.31 9.41 -0.06
N PRO A 110 1.50 10.05 0.07
CA PRO A 110 1.79 10.93 1.19
C PRO A 110 0.95 12.21 1.18
N ILE A 111 0.54 12.70 0.00
CA ILE A 111 -0.14 14.00 -0.16
C ILE A 111 -1.42 14.07 0.68
N PRO A 112 -2.41 13.16 0.55
CA PRO A 112 -3.62 13.25 1.35
C PRO A 112 -3.36 13.03 2.86
N VAL A 113 -2.31 12.30 3.26
CA VAL A 113 -1.92 12.18 4.68
C VAL A 113 -1.40 13.51 5.22
N ILE A 114 -0.55 14.20 4.46
CA ILE A 114 -0.05 15.55 4.80
C ILE A 114 -1.22 16.54 4.87
N LEU A 115 -2.16 16.48 3.93
CA LEU A 115 -3.31 17.39 3.91
C LEU A 115 -4.29 17.10 5.05
N CYS A 116 -4.53 15.84 5.39
CA CYS A 116 -5.24 15.49 6.63
C CYS A 116 -4.55 16.14 7.83
N ALA A 117 -3.22 15.99 7.97
CA ALA A 117 -2.48 16.58 9.07
C ALA A 117 -2.55 18.13 9.10
N TYR A 118 -2.54 18.76 7.92
CA TYR A 118 -2.60 20.22 7.79
C TYR A 118 -3.95 20.80 8.25
N TYR A 119 -5.06 20.16 7.85
CA TYR A 119 -6.41 20.61 8.19
C TYR A 119 -6.88 20.09 9.56
N ASP A 120 -6.21 19.09 10.12
CA ASP A 120 -6.51 18.56 11.44
C ASP A 120 -6.14 19.57 12.53
N ARG A 121 -7.15 20.22 13.10
CA ARG A 121 -7.01 21.14 14.24
C ARG A 121 -7.11 20.42 15.58
N THR A 122 -7.32 19.11 15.59
CA THR A 122 -7.18 18.29 16.80
C THR A 122 -5.70 18.11 17.10
N VAL A 123 -5.09 19.15 17.66
CA VAL A 123 -3.74 19.02 18.19
C VAL A 123 -3.78 17.92 19.25
N THR A 124 -3.06 16.81 19.03
CA THR A 124 -2.89 15.83 20.11
C THR A 124 -2.17 16.46 21.30
N ALA A 125 -2.44 15.94 22.49
CA ALA A 125 -1.67 16.25 23.69
C ALA A 125 -0.21 15.75 23.63
N ILE A 126 0.23 15.13 22.53
CA ILE A 126 1.58 14.58 22.39
C ILE A 126 2.57 15.76 22.24
N PRO A 127 3.56 15.90 23.14
CA PRO A 127 4.59 16.92 22.99
C PRO A 127 5.44 16.65 21.73
N PHE A 128 6.00 17.71 21.14
CA PHE A 128 6.76 17.61 19.90
C PHE A 128 7.96 16.66 19.99
N LEU A 129 8.74 16.73 21.07
CA LEU A 129 9.98 15.96 21.19
C LEU A 129 9.75 14.43 21.16
N PRO A 130 8.84 13.85 21.97
CA PRO A 130 8.46 12.44 21.82
C PRO A 130 7.98 12.08 20.41
N ALA A 131 7.14 12.91 19.80
CA ALA A 131 6.64 12.67 18.45
C ALA A 131 7.78 12.64 17.41
N ALA A 132 8.72 13.58 17.51
CA ALA A 132 9.89 13.66 16.63
C ALA A 132 10.80 12.42 16.79
N ILE A 133 11.05 11.99 18.03
CA ILE A 133 11.87 10.78 18.32
C ILE A 133 11.22 9.54 17.71
N VAL A 134 9.93 9.30 17.96
CA VAL A 134 9.21 8.15 17.41
C VAL A 134 9.20 8.20 15.88
N SER A 135 8.96 9.38 15.31
CA SER A 135 8.96 9.57 13.85
C SER A 135 10.32 9.26 13.24
N ALA A 136 11.41 9.66 13.89
CA ALA A 136 12.77 9.34 13.45
C ALA A 136 13.04 7.83 13.51
N ILE A 137 12.64 7.17 14.61
CA ILE A 137 12.79 5.72 14.78
C ILE A 137 12.06 4.95 13.67
N LEU A 138 10.86 5.39 13.26
CA LEU A 138 10.11 4.76 12.17
C LEU A 138 10.64 5.11 10.77
N LEU A 139 11.19 6.30 10.60
CA LEU A 139 11.72 6.75 9.31
C LEU A 139 12.99 5.97 8.90
N VAL A 140 13.85 5.62 9.86
CA VAL A 140 15.08 4.87 9.61
C VAL A 140 14.82 3.53 8.88
N PRO A 141 13.97 2.61 9.40
CA PRO A 141 13.66 1.38 8.68
C PRO A 141 12.90 1.63 7.38
N ALA A 142 12.04 2.65 7.29
CA ALA A 142 11.37 2.99 6.03
C ALA A 142 12.37 3.39 4.93
N ALA A 143 13.32 4.26 5.27
CA ALA A 143 14.36 4.73 4.36
C ALA A 143 15.30 3.57 3.96
N TYR A 144 15.70 2.74 4.91
CA TYR A 144 16.53 1.57 4.62
C TYR A 144 15.81 0.52 3.76
N ALA A 145 14.50 0.33 3.96
CA ALA A 145 13.69 -0.53 3.11
C ALA A 145 13.60 0.03 1.68
N GLY A 146 13.32 1.33 1.52
CA GLY A 146 13.31 1.99 0.22
C GLY A 146 14.65 1.89 -0.51
N TYR A 147 15.77 2.11 0.20
CA TYR A 147 17.12 1.88 -0.32
C TYR A 147 17.31 0.42 -0.76
N SER A 148 16.89 -0.54 0.08
CA SER A 148 17.04 -1.97 -0.21
C SER A 148 16.25 -2.40 -1.44
N VAL A 149 15.06 -1.85 -1.64
CA VAL A 149 14.27 -2.06 -2.87
C VAL A 149 15.04 -1.55 -4.07
N LYS A 150 15.50 -0.29 -4.04
CA LYS A 150 16.22 0.31 -5.16
C LYS A 150 17.52 -0.43 -5.49
N ARG A 151 18.29 -0.84 -4.47
CA ARG A 151 19.63 -1.40 -4.62
C ARG A 151 19.64 -2.90 -4.92
N TYR A 152 18.79 -3.69 -4.26
CA TYR A 152 18.85 -5.15 -4.30
C TYR A 152 17.66 -5.80 -5.01
N PHE A 153 16.45 -5.24 -4.86
CA PHE A 153 15.24 -5.82 -5.45
C PHE A 153 15.01 -5.37 -6.89
N GLY A 154 15.22 -4.08 -7.16
CA GLY A 154 14.91 -3.41 -8.41
C GLY A 154 13.53 -2.76 -8.38
N MET A 155 13.47 -1.47 -8.72
CA MET A 155 12.22 -0.69 -8.70
C MET A 155 11.16 -1.25 -9.65
N LEU A 156 11.55 -1.68 -10.86
CA LEU A 156 10.61 -2.28 -11.82
C LEU A 156 10.08 -3.62 -11.33
N ARG A 157 10.96 -4.46 -10.77
CA ARG A 157 10.56 -5.72 -10.15
C ARG A 157 9.52 -5.50 -9.05
N ALA A 158 9.71 -4.48 -8.19
CA ALA A 158 8.77 -4.11 -7.13
C ALA A 158 7.38 -3.72 -7.62
N THR A 159 7.22 -3.39 -8.91
CA THR A 159 5.92 -3.11 -9.52
C THR A 159 5.20 -4.35 -10.06
N GLY A 160 5.81 -5.54 -9.99
CA GLY A 160 5.23 -6.79 -10.51
C GLY A 160 5.67 -7.12 -11.95
N GLU A 161 6.95 -6.89 -12.26
CA GLU A 161 7.54 -7.20 -13.59
C GLU A 161 7.34 -8.68 -13.99
N ASP A 162 7.36 -9.59 -13.02
CA ASP A 162 7.14 -11.04 -13.15
C ASP A 162 5.75 -11.45 -13.62
N HIS A 163 4.77 -10.54 -13.57
CA HIS A 163 3.44 -10.78 -14.14
C HIS A 163 3.45 -10.59 -15.67
N PHE A 164 4.38 -9.78 -16.20
CA PHE A 164 4.44 -9.40 -17.61
C PHE A 164 5.56 -10.11 -18.35
N ILE A 165 6.77 -10.12 -17.78
CA ILE A 165 8.02 -10.50 -18.44
C ILE A 165 8.41 -11.92 -18.00
N GLU A 166 8.57 -12.83 -18.96
CA GLU A 166 8.82 -14.25 -18.66
C GLU A 166 10.17 -14.46 -17.98
N GLU A 167 11.20 -13.74 -18.43
CA GLU A 167 12.55 -13.81 -17.86
C GLU A 167 12.60 -13.28 -16.42
N ALA A 168 11.60 -12.50 -15.99
CA ALA A 168 11.54 -12.01 -14.61
C ALA A 168 11.07 -13.09 -13.62
N LYS A 169 10.35 -14.12 -14.09
CA LYS A 169 9.80 -15.20 -13.25
C LYS A 169 10.86 -16.20 -12.75
N THR A 170 12.02 -16.24 -13.39
CA THR A 170 13.12 -17.12 -12.98
C THR A 170 14.07 -16.45 -11.97
N ARG A 171 13.86 -15.16 -11.66
CA ARG A 171 14.74 -14.42 -10.75
C ARG A 171 14.52 -14.89 -9.31
N PRO A 172 15.59 -15.21 -8.55
CA PRO A 172 15.45 -15.71 -7.17
C PRO A 172 14.90 -14.63 -6.22
N PHE A 173 14.38 -15.08 -5.07
CA PHE A 173 14.01 -14.19 -3.97
C PHE A 173 15.26 -13.51 -3.40
N VAL A 174 15.14 -12.20 -3.12
CA VAL A 174 16.24 -11.37 -2.63
C VAL A 174 16.38 -11.55 -1.12
N ARG A 175 17.62 -11.75 -0.64
CA ARG A 175 17.94 -11.91 0.81
C ARG A 175 18.93 -10.86 1.32
N GLN A 176 19.20 -9.81 0.54
CA GLN A 176 20.09 -8.71 0.90
C GLN A 176 19.32 -7.48 1.42
N GLY A 177 20.02 -6.58 2.11
CA GLY A 177 19.43 -5.37 2.65
C GLY A 177 18.35 -5.68 3.69
N MET A 178 17.24 -4.94 3.64
CA MET A 178 16.09 -5.16 4.52
C MET A 178 15.46 -6.56 4.35
N PHE A 179 15.60 -7.18 3.16
CA PHE A 179 15.05 -8.51 2.90
C PHE A 179 15.73 -9.63 3.68
N LYS A 180 16.92 -9.39 4.26
CA LYS A 180 17.55 -10.31 5.22
C LYS A 180 16.70 -10.51 6.48
N TYR A 181 15.96 -9.46 6.89
CA TYR A 181 15.19 -9.45 8.14
C TYR A 181 13.71 -9.76 7.91
N SER A 182 13.20 -9.48 6.71
CA SER A 182 11.81 -9.76 6.35
C SER A 182 11.67 -9.98 4.86
N SER A 183 11.14 -11.15 4.47
CA SER A 183 10.80 -11.44 3.08
C SER A 183 9.70 -10.53 2.52
N ASN A 184 8.94 -9.85 3.39
CA ASN A 184 7.92 -8.86 3.04
C ASN A 184 8.36 -7.43 3.38
N ALA A 185 9.66 -7.14 3.34
CA ALA A 185 10.23 -5.85 3.75
C ALA A 185 9.53 -4.63 3.13
N MET A 186 9.12 -4.72 1.86
CA MET A 186 8.41 -3.64 1.17
C MET A 186 7.08 -3.30 1.84
N TYR A 187 6.32 -4.34 2.22
CA TYR A 187 5.02 -4.21 2.85
C TYR A 187 5.15 -3.77 4.30
N ALA A 188 6.13 -4.31 5.03
CA ALA A 188 6.27 -4.06 6.45
C ALA A 188 6.85 -2.67 6.78
N TYR A 189 7.82 -2.20 6.00
CA TYR A 189 8.66 -1.07 6.42
C TYR A 189 8.50 0.18 5.56
N VAL A 190 8.26 0.08 4.24
CA VAL A 190 8.11 1.29 3.40
C VAL A 190 6.93 2.17 3.84
N PRO A 191 5.74 1.62 4.20
CA PRO A 191 4.62 2.43 4.67
C PRO A 191 4.88 3.16 6.00
N LEU A 192 5.90 2.79 6.77
CA LEU A 192 6.26 3.51 8.00
C LEU A 192 6.66 4.97 7.73
N LEU A 193 7.00 5.32 6.48
CA LEU A 193 7.12 6.71 6.06
C LEU A 193 5.84 7.51 6.32
N LEU A 194 4.67 6.95 5.99
CA LEU A 194 3.38 7.62 6.21
C LEU A 194 3.08 7.78 7.71
N TRP A 195 3.46 6.79 8.51
CA TRP A 195 3.33 6.84 9.96
C TRP A 195 4.22 7.93 10.55
N SER A 196 5.47 8.02 10.10
CA SER A 196 6.42 9.06 10.49
C SER A 196 5.89 10.46 10.20
N ILE A 197 5.32 10.69 9.00
CA ILE A 197 4.68 11.96 8.62
C ILE A 197 3.51 12.29 9.57
N ALA A 198 2.62 11.34 9.83
CA ALA A 198 1.46 11.58 10.67
C ALA A 198 1.83 11.85 12.14
N ILE A 199 2.81 11.11 12.67
CA ILE A 199 3.24 11.23 14.07
C ILE A 199 3.98 12.55 14.29
N VAL A 200 4.92 12.95 13.42
CA VAL A 200 5.63 14.23 13.58
C VAL A 200 4.67 15.41 13.44
N ALA A 201 3.65 15.27 12.60
CA ALA A 201 2.57 16.26 12.47
C ALA A 201 1.59 16.24 13.65
N ARG A 202 1.65 15.23 14.52
CA ARG A 202 0.83 15.10 15.73
C ARG A 202 -0.67 15.08 15.46
N SER A 203 -1.07 14.57 14.30
CA SER A 203 -2.46 14.50 13.84
C SER A 203 -3.03 13.08 14.00
N PRO A 204 -4.07 12.87 14.83
CA PRO A 204 -4.77 11.59 14.92
C PRO A 204 -5.39 11.17 13.60
N VAL A 205 -5.97 12.13 12.86
CA VAL A 205 -6.65 11.83 11.60
C VAL A 205 -5.66 11.38 10.54
N ALA A 206 -4.52 12.05 10.42
CA ALA A 206 -3.44 11.61 9.53
C ALA A 206 -2.88 10.24 9.94
N LEU A 207 -2.79 9.96 11.25
CA LEU A 207 -2.31 8.67 11.74
C LEU A 207 -3.29 7.54 11.39
N ILE A 208 -4.59 7.76 11.60
CA ILE A 208 -5.64 6.81 11.18
C ILE A 208 -5.56 6.57 9.67
N ALA A 209 -5.41 7.63 8.88
CA ALA A 209 -5.23 7.50 7.43
C ALA A 209 -3.99 6.67 7.08
N ALA A 210 -2.83 6.95 7.69
CA ALA A 210 -1.58 6.22 7.45
C ALA A 210 -1.70 4.72 7.81
N VAL A 211 -2.33 4.40 8.94
CA VAL A 211 -2.61 3.01 9.35
C VAL A 211 -3.52 2.32 8.34
N ALA A 212 -4.58 3.01 7.89
CA ALA A 212 -5.52 2.47 6.91
C ALA A 212 -4.84 2.19 5.56
N GLN A 213 -4.01 3.11 5.06
CA GLN A 213 -3.24 2.88 3.82
C GLN A 213 -2.32 1.66 3.94
N HIS A 214 -1.68 1.49 5.10
CA HIS A 214 -0.81 0.34 5.38
C HIS A 214 -1.62 -0.97 5.43
N GLY A 215 -2.79 -0.96 6.08
CA GLY A 215 -3.72 -2.10 6.09
C GLY A 215 -4.18 -2.49 4.68
N ILE A 216 -4.57 -1.52 3.85
CA ILE A 216 -4.97 -1.74 2.45
C ILE A 216 -3.85 -2.40 1.64
N LEU A 217 -2.59 -2.03 1.91
CA LEU A 217 -1.42 -2.63 1.26
C LEU A 217 -1.25 -4.12 1.68
N TRP A 218 -1.47 -4.46 2.95
CA TRP A 218 -1.43 -5.85 3.40
C TRP A 218 -2.57 -6.70 2.84
N VAL A 219 -3.77 -6.14 2.70
CA VAL A 219 -4.87 -6.82 2.01
C VAL A 219 -4.48 -7.16 0.58
N HIS A 220 -3.83 -6.22 -0.13
CA HIS A 220 -3.33 -6.48 -1.49
C HIS A 220 -2.32 -7.64 -1.50
N TYR A 221 -1.34 -7.64 -0.60
CA TYR A 221 -0.37 -8.74 -0.48
C TYR A 221 -1.06 -10.09 -0.31
N TYR A 222 -1.94 -10.23 0.69
CA TYR A 222 -2.54 -11.52 1.01
C TYR A 222 -3.54 -12.02 -0.04
N CYS A 223 -4.25 -11.11 -0.71
CA CYS A 223 -5.31 -11.47 -1.64
C CYS A 223 -4.89 -11.47 -3.10
N THR A 224 -3.85 -10.73 -3.45
CA THR A 224 -3.38 -10.58 -4.84
C THR A 224 -2.00 -11.20 -5.01
N GLU A 225 -0.97 -10.58 -4.43
CA GLU A 225 0.42 -10.95 -4.69
C GLU A 225 0.76 -12.35 -4.19
N LYS A 226 0.37 -12.71 -2.97
CA LYS A 226 0.70 -14.03 -2.41
C LYS A 226 0.12 -15.18 -3.26
N PRO A 227 -1.17 -15.17 -3.65
CA PRO A 227 -1.69 -16.13 -4.60
C PRO A 227 -0.98 -16.12 -5.96
N ASP A 228 -0.57 -14.95 -6.46
CA ASP A 228 0.14 -14.85 -7.74
C ASP A 228 1.57 -15.38 -7.66
N MET A 229 2.29 -15.12 -6.57
CA MET A 229 3.60 -15.72 -6.31
C MET A 229 3.51 -17.26 -6.31
N ALA A 230 2.48 -17.83 -5.67
CA ALA A 230 2.29 -19.28 -5.70
C ALA A 230 2.04 -19.82 -7.13
N ARG A 231 1.43 -19.04 -8.02
CA ARG A 231 1.25 -19.40 -9.44
C ARG A 231 2.50 -19.21 -10.27
N ILE A 232 3.27 -18.16 -10.01
CA ILE A 232 4.46 -17.79 -10.78
C ILE A 232 5.65 -18.67 -10.39
N TYR A 233 5.88 -18.84 -9.09
CA TYR A 233 7.08 -19.47 -8.54
C TYR A 233 6.81 -20.87 -7.94
N GLY A 234 5.55 -21.27 -7.77
CA GLY A 234 5.18 -22.54 -7.13
C GLY A 234 5.27 -22.52 -5.59
N GLU A 235 5.87 -21.49 -5.00
CA GLU A 235 5.99 -21.28 -3.56
C GLU A 235 6.15 -19.78 -3.24
N THR A 236 5.98 -19.41 -1.97
CA THR A 236 6.18 -18.03 -1.48
C THR A 236 7.58 -17.85 -0.88
N PRO A 237 8.10 -16.61 -0.80
CA PRO A 237 9.42 -16.34 -0.18
C PRO A 237 9.57 -16.94 1.22
N LYS A 238 8.52 -16.84 2.05
CA LYS A 238 8.52 -17.38 3.41
C LYS A 238 8.61 -18.91 3.43
N GLU A 239 7.96 -19.59 2.49
CA GLU A 239 8.03 -21.05 2.36
C GLU A 239 9.42 -21.48 1.88
N ALA A 240 10.02 -20.75 0.93
CA ALA A 240 11.39 -20.97 0.49
C ALA A 240 12.42 -20.72 1.61
N ASP A 241 12.18 -19.74 2.49
CA ASP A 241 13.01 -19.50 3.68
C ASP A 241 12.96 -20.66 4.67
N VAL A 242 11.77 -21.23 4.93
CA VAL A 242 11.64 -22.40 5.80
C VAL A 242 12.37 -23.62 5.22
N LYS A 243 12.21 -23.88 3.92
CA LYS A 243 12.88 -25.00 3.24
C LYS A 243 14.39 -24.88 3.20
N ALA A 244 14.94 -23.67 3.13
CA ALA A 244 16.39 -23.47 3.06
C ALA A 244 17.12 -23.75 4.39
N VAL A 245 16.37 -23.91 5.49
CA VAL A 245 16.91 -24.13 6.85
C VAL A 245 16.53 -25.52 7.40
N SER A 246 15.69 -26.28 6.67
CA SER A 246 15.30 -27.66 6.96
C SER A 246 16.16 -28.67 6.21
#